data_AF-A0A6C2UII6-F1
#
_entry.id   AF-A0A6C2UII6-F1
#
_cell.length_a   1.000
_cell.length_b   1.000
_cell.length_c   1.000
_cell.angle_alpha   90.00
_cell.angle_beta   90.00
_cell.angle_gamma   90.00
#
_symmetry.space_group_name_H-M   'P 1'
#
loop_
_entity.id
_entity.type
_entity.pdbx_description
1 polymer ?
#
loop_
_entity_poly.entity_id
_entity_poly.type
_entity_poly.pdbx_seq_one_letter_code
_entity_poly.pdbx_strand_id
1 'polypeptide(L)'
;MKAVYFAVSLLAILACALLTRLQPVGGEVWPVVLEFAGSFHPLVLHLPIGLWVGVLSVLAFRSKFQSADAARLLFWGTVLVFVSSLVSFGAGLMLYLAGGYVESAVRPHMYAALLFIAGTAGFGLLVKQGMGPSILWSWAVFVSVFLGMAGHLGGVMTHGNPMDKAPWVVLKPSFC
;
A
#
# COMPACT_ATOMS: atom_id res chain seq x y z
N MET A 1 -14.23 20.52 2.00
CA MET A 1 -13.67 19.50 2.91
C MET A 1 -14.46 18.19 2.83
N LYS A 2 -15.70 18.12 3.31
CA LYS A 2 -16.51 16.89 3.35
C LYS A 2 -16.67 16.20 1.99
N ALA A 3 -16.89 16.95 0.92
CA ALA A 3 -17.13 16.38 -0.42
C ALA A 3 -15.94 15.63 -1.02
N VAL A 4 -14.70 16.07 -0.77
CA VAL A 4 -13.51 15.43 -1.34
C VAL A 4 -13.12 14.18 -0.53
N TYR A 5 -13.18 14.24 0.80
CA TYR A 5 -13.04 13.04 1.63
C TYR A 5 -14.13 12.03 1.29
N PHE A 6 -15.36 12.49 1.14
CA PHE A 6 -16.47 11.66 0.70
C PHE A 6 -16.19 11.02 -0.66
N ALA A 7 -15.67 11.76 -1.65
CA ALA A 7 -15.35 11.21 -2.96
C ALA A 7 -14.20 10.19 -2.94
N VAL A 8 -13.11 10.45 -2.21
CA VAL A 8 -11.97 9.51 -2.08
C VAL A 8 -12.40 8.27 -1.31
N SER A 9 -13.13 8.43 -0.20
CA SER A 9 -13.68 7.31 0.57
C SER A 9 -14.70 6.52 -0.25
N LEU A 10 -15.57 7.18 -1.02
CA LEU A 10 -16.54 6.52 -1.89
C LEU A 10 -15.85 5.74 -3.00
N LEU A 11 -14.82 6.31 -3.65
CA LEU A 11 -14.02 5.61 -4.66
C LEU A 11 -13.30 4.40 -4.08
N ALA A 12 -12.71 4.53 -2.88
CA ALA A 12 -12.07 3.40 -2.19
C ALA A 12 -13.09 2.31 -1.83
N ILE A 13 -14.30 2.69 -1.36
CA ILE A 13 -15.38 1.74 -1.05
C ILE A 13 -15.88 1.03 -2.31
N LEU A 14 -16.09 1.77 -3.41
CA LEU A 14 -16.50 1.21 -4.69
C LEU A 14 -15.42 0.28 -5.27
N ALA A 15 -14.14 0.66 -5.17
CA ALA A 15 -13.03 -0.19 -5.55
C ALA A 15 -12.99 -1.47 -4.70
N CYS A 16 -13.11 -1.37 -3.38
CA CYS A 16 -13.22 -2.53 -2.49
C CYS A 16 -14.39 -3.45 -2.86
N ALA A 17 -15.55 -2.88 -3.17
CA ALA A 17 -16.74 -3.64 -3.57
C ALA A 17 -16.54 -4.33 -4.91
N LEU A 18 -15.95 -3.66 -5.90
CA LEU A 18 -15.65 -4.23 -7.21
C LEU A 18 -14.62 -5.36 -7.11
N LEU A 19 -13.56 -5.19 -6.31
CA LEU A 19 -12.52 -6.21 -6.15
C LEU A 19 -13.05 -7.50 -5.53
N THR A 20 -14.10 -7.45 -4.69
CA THR A 20 -14.74 -8.67 -4.16
C THR A 20 -15.50 -9.48 -5.20
N ARG A 21 -15.72 -8.92 -6.40
CA ARG A 21 -16.35 -9.61 -7.52
C ARG A 21 -15.34 -10.21 -8.49
N LEU A 22 -14.04 -9.89 -8.32
CA LEU A 22 -13.00 -10.48 -9.14
C LEU A 22 -12.76 -11.92 -8.69
N GLN A 23 -12.56 -12.80 -9.65
CA GLN A 23 -12.23 -14.20 -9.44
C GLN A 23 -11.00 -14.51 -10.30
N PRO A 24 -10.16 -15.47 -9.89
CA PRO A 24 -9.06 -15.94 -10.73
C PRO A 24 -9.54 -16.34 -12.12
N VAL A 25 -8.72 -16.02 -13.13
CA VAL A 25 -9.05 -16.29 -14.54
C VAL A 25 -8.81 -17.77 -14.82
N GLY A 26 -9.75 -18.43 -15.50
CA GLY A 26 -9.60 -19.82 -15.94
C GLY A 26 -8.82 -19.96 -17.26
N GLY A 27 -8.52 -21.20 -17.63
CA GLY A 27 -7.83 -21.55 -18.88
C GLY A 27 -6.33 -21.80 -18.69
N GLU A 28 -5.66 -22.28 -19.74
CA GLU A 28 -4.27 -22.75 -19.65
C GLU A 28 -3.22 -21.64 -19.86
N VAL A 29 -3.56 -20.59 -20.62
CA VAL A 29 -2.60 -19.56 -21.06
C VAL A 29 -2.59 -18.33 -20.14
N TRP A 30 -3.76 -17.81 -19.78
CA TRP A 30 -3.88 -16.54 -19.06
C TRP A 30 -3.26 -16.55 -17.66
N PRO A 31 -3.46 -17.59 -16.82
CA PRO A 31 -2.83 -17.64 -15.51
C PRO A 31 -1.30 -17.54 -15.58
N VAL A 32 -0.67 -18.24 -16.54
CA VAL A 32 0.79 -18.23 -16.73
C VAL A 32 1.30 -16.84 -17.12
N VAL A 33 0.61 -16.16 -18.03
CA VAL A 33 0.98 -14.79 -18.46
C VAL A 33 0.83 -13.80 -17.31
N LEU A 34 -0.26 -13.91 -16.54
CA LEU A 34 -0.54 -13.05 -15.39
C LEU A 34 0.46 -13.30 -14.24
N GLU A 35 0.83 -14.55 -13.99
CA GLU A 35 1.84 -14.90 -13.01
C GLU A 35 3.21 -14.35 -13.39
N PHE A 36 3.63 -14.52 -14.65
CA PHE A 36 4.89 -13.96 -15.14
C PHE A 36 4.93 -12.44 -15.00
N ALA A 37 3.91 -11.73 -15.49
CA ALA A 37 3.86 -10.27 -15.40
C ALA A 37 3.72 -9.77 -13.95
N GLY A 38 2.92 -10.46 -13.15
CA GLY A 38 2.70 -10.15 -11.73
C GLY A 38 3.92 -10.41 -10.86
N SER A 39 4.81 -11.33 -11.25
CA SER A 39 6.04 -11.66 -10.51
C SER A 39 7.00 -10.47 -10.34
N PHE A 40 6.83 -9.40 -11.11
CA PHE A 40 7.55 -8.13 -10.96
C PHE A 40 6.99 -7.25 -9.81
N HIS A 41 5.88 -7.62 -9.19
CA HIS A 41 5.28 -6.87 -8.09
C HIS A 41 6.29 -6.55 -6.96
N PRO A 42 7.11 -7.51 -6.46
CA PRO A 42 8.18 -7.21 -5.50
C PRO A 42 9.18 -6.17 -5.98
N LEU A 43 9.52 -6.11 -7.26
CA LEU A 43 10.41 -5.08 -7.78
C LEU A 43 9.72 -3.70 -7.74
N VAL A 44 8.50 -3.63 -8.25
CA VAL A 44 7.77 -2.36 -8.41
C VAL A 44 7.26 -1.81 -7.08
N LEU A 45 7.00 -2.64 -6.07
CA LEU A 45 6.51 -2.19 -4.76
C LEU A 45 7.55 -1.39 -3.95
N HIS A 46 8.85 -1.55 -4.21
CA HIS A 46 9.88 -0.79 -3.49
C HIS A 46 9.84 0.70 -3.84
N LEU A 47 9.38 1.04 -5.04
CA LEU A 47 9.29 2.41 -5.51
C LEU A 47 8.30 3.26 -4.68
N PRO A 48 7.02 2.89 -4.51
CA PRO A 48 6.10 3.67 -3.67
C PRO A 48 6.55 3.74 -2.20
N ILE A 49 7.19 2.70 -1.67
CA ILE A 49 7.76 2.71 -0.30
C ILE A 49 8.86 3.77 -0.19
N GLY A 50 9.87 3.71 -1.08
CA GLY A 50 11.00 4.65 -1.06
C GLY A 50 10.57 6.09 -1.31
N LEU A 51 9.65 6.31 -2.26
CA LEU A 51 9.10 7.63 -2.53
C LEU A 51 8.28 8.16 -1.34
N TRP A 52 7.53 7.30 -0.64
CA TRP A 52 6.77 7.71 0.55
C TRP A 52 7.70 8.12 1.69
N VAL A 53 8.78 7.35 1.94
CA VAL A 53 9.84 7.73 2.88
C VAL A 53 10.49 9.07 2.46
N GLY A 54 10.68 9.32 1.17
CA GLY A 54 11.13 10.61 0.65
C GLY A 54 10.16 11.75 0.99
N VAL A 55 8.85 11.55 0.79
CA VAL A 55 7.81 12.52 1.16
C VAL A 55 7.84 12.81 2.67
N LEU A 56 7.94 11.78 3.51
CA LEU A 56 8.07 11.93 4.97
C LEU A 56 9.33 12.71 5.35
N SER A 57 10.44 12.48 4.64
CA SER A 57 11.70 13.20 4.86
C SER A 57 11.55 14.68 4.53
N VAL A 58 10.92 15.02 3.39
CA VAL A 58 10.60 16.42 3.05
C VAL A 58 9.70 17.05 4.11
N LEU A 59 8.71 16.31 4.62
CA LEU A 59 7.81 16.81 5.67
C LEU A 59 8.58 17.10 6.98
N ALA A 60 9.51 16.21 7.36
CA ALA A 60 10.34 16.36 8.55
C ALA A 60 11.33 17.51 8.47
N PHE A 61 11.96 17.70 7.31
CA PHE A 61 12.95 18.75 7.09
C PHE A 61 12.38 20.00 6.43
N ARG A 62 11.05 20.17 6.42
CA ARG A 62 10.37 21.28 5.71
C ARG A 62 10.86 22.67 6.09
N SER A 63 11.32 22.87 7.33
CA SER A 63 11.87 24.14 7.84
C SER A 63 13.21 24.52 7.21
N LYS A 64 13.88 23.58 6.53
CA LYS A 64 15.12 23.81 5.78
C LYS A 64 14.89 24.32 4.36
N PHE A 65 13.64 24.34 3.90
CA PHE A 65 13.26 24.77 2.56
C PHE A 65 12.45 26.08 2.63
N GLN A 66 12.40 26.81 1.51
CA GLN A 66 11.38 27.84 1.36
C GLN A 66 9.99 27.18 1.35
N SER A 67 9.01 27.82 1.97
CA SER A 67 7.67 27.23 2.16
C SER A 67 7.02 26.78 0.85
N ALA A 68 7.22 27.53 -0.24
CA ALA A 68 6.69 27.20 -1.56
C ALA A 68 7.34 25.93 -2.17
N ASP A 69 8.65 25.76 -1.97
CA ASP A 69 9.40 24.61 -2.47
C ASP A 69 9.03 23.34 -1.70
N ALA A 70 8.92 23.43 -0.37
CA ALA A 70 8.48 22.31 0.46
C ALA A 70 7.09 21.81 0.04
N ALA A 71 6.12 22.72 -0.14
CA ALA A 71 4.78 22.35 -0.56
C ALA A 71 4.76 21.70 -1.96
N ARG A 72 5.57 22.22 -2.89
CA ARG A 72 5.70 21.66 -4.25
C ARG A 72 6.30 20.25 -4.22
N LEU A 73 7.37 20.04 -3.45
CA LEU A 73 8.02 18.74 -3.30
C LEU A 73 7.10 17.72 -2.62
N LEU A 74 6.38 18.13 -1.57
CA LEU A 74 5.39 17.27 -0.91
C LEU A 74 4.28 16.86 -1.87
N PHE A 75 3.74 17.80 -2.65
CA PHE A 75 2.64 17.51 -3.58
C PHE A 75 3.09 16.57 -4.69
N TRP A 76 4.14 16.91 -5.44
CA TRP A 76 4.60 16.10 -6.56
C TRP A 76 5.21 14.77 -6.12
N GLY A 77 5.94 14.75 -5.00
CA GLY A 77 6.41 13.51 -4.39
C GLY A 77 5.25 12.57 -4.05
N THR A 78 4.16 13.10 -3.48
CA THR A 78 2.95 12.31 -3.19
C THR A 78 2.25 11.81 -4.45
N VAL A 79 2.22 12.61 -5.53
CA VAL A 79 1.68 12.17 -6.83
C VAL A 79 2.48 10.98 -7.36
N LEU A 80 3.82 11.02 -7.28
CA LEU A 80 4.66 9.90 -7.69
C LEU A 80 4.43 8.65 -6.83
N VAL A 81 4.25 8.80 -5.52
CA VAL A 81 3.87 7.69 -4.63
C VAL A 81 2.54 7.08 -5.07
N PHE A 82 1.52 7.92 -5.30
CA PHE A 82 0.19 7.45 -5.70
C PHE A 82 0.23 6.66 -7.01
N VAL A 83 0.86 7.22 -8.05
CA VAL A 83 0.97 6.57 -9.35
C VAL A 83 1.75 5.25 -9.27
N SER A 84 2.92 5.24 -8.62
CA SER A 84 3.70 4.02 -8.45
C SER A 84 2.99 2.95 -7.62
N SER A 85 2.17 3.36 -6.65
CA SER A 85 1.33 2.45 -5.86
C SER A 85 0.23 1.81 -6.70
N LEU A 86 -0.38 2.54 -7.65
CA LEU A 86 -1.35 1.96 -8.58
C LEU A 86 -0.70 0.92 -9.51
N VAL A 87 0.52 1.17 -10.00
CA VAL A 87 1.26 0.20 -10.82
C VAL A 87 1.60 -1.05 -10.00
N SER A 88 2.10 -0.87 -8.77
CA SER A 88 2.37 -1.99 -7.86
C SER A 88 1.10 -2.79 -7.56
N PHE A 89 -0.02 -2.11 -7.25
CA PHE A 89 -1.32 -2.76 -7.03
C PHE A 89 -1.78 -3.55 -8.26
N GLY A 90 -1.62 -2.99 -9.48
CA GLY A 90 -1.92 -3.68 -10.72
C GLY A 90 -1.13 -4.98 -10.90
N ALA A 91 0.18 -4.95 -10.64
CA ALA A 91 1.02 -6.14 -10.68
C ALA A 91 0.60 -7.18 -9.62
N GLY A 92 0.24 -6.74 -8.41
CA GLY A 92 -0.28 -7.62 -7.36
C GLY A 92 -1.65 -8.22 -7.72
N LEU A 93 -2.50 -7.45 -8.41
CA LEU A 93 -3.78 -7.93 -8.91
C LEU A 93 -3.61 -9.02 -9.98
N MET A 94 -2.59 -8.92 -10.84
CA MET A 94 -2.25 -9.98 -11.80
C MET A 94 -1.89 -11.29 -11.09
N LEU A 95 -1.10 -11.24 -10.00
CA LEU A 95 -0.79 -12.42 -9.19
C LEU A 95 -2.04 -13.04 -8.55
N TYR A 96 -2.95 -12.21 -8.04
CA TYR A 96 -4.23 -12.68 -7.51
C TYR A 96 -5.07 -13.37 -8.60
N LEU A 97 -5.17 -12.76 -9.78
CA LEU A 97 -5.95 -13.28 -10.90
C LEU A 97 -5.35 -14.57 -11.51
N ALA A 98 -4.05 -14.80 -11.34
CA ALA A 98 -3.40 -16.05 -11.72
C ALA A 98 -3.81 -17.24 -10.83
N GLY A 99 -4.38 -16.99 -9.63
CA GLY A 99 -4.98 -18.03 -8.79
C GLY A 99 -4.02 -18.77 -7.85
N GLY A 100 -2.75 -18.38 -7.77
CA GLY A 100 -1.74 -19.05 -6.94
C GLY A 100 -1.81 -18.76 -5.43
N TYR A 101 -2.70 -17.86 -4.98
CA TYR A 101 -2.78 -17.42 -3.59
C TYR A 101 -4.13 -17.69 -2.94
N VAL A 102 -4.11 -18.00 -1.64
CA VAL A 102 -5.33 -18.24 -0.84
C VAL A 102 -6.05 -16.92 -0.57
N GLU A 103 -7.33 -16.84 -0.95
CA GLU A 103 -8.12 -15.61 -0.88
C GLU A 103 -8.19 -15.00 0.54
N SER A 104 -8.30 -15.84 1.57
CA SER A 104 -8.38 -15.40 2.97
C SER A 104 -7.12 -14.66 3.44
N ALA A 105 -5.95 -14.96 2.84
CA ALA A 105 -4.70 -14.27 3.12
C ALA A 105 -4.53 -13.01 2.25
N VAL A 106 -4.97 -13.04 1.00
CA VAL A 106 -4.79 -11.93 0.03
C VAL A 106 -5.69 -10.74 0.33
N ARG A 107 -6.95 -10.97 0.70
CA ARG A 107 -7.93 -9.89 0.92
C ARG A 107 -7.48 -8.82 1.93
N PRO A 108 -7.01 -9.16 3.14
CA PRO A 108 -6.55 -8.13 4.07
C PRO A 108 -5.35 -7.33 3.52
N HIS A 109 -4.44 -7.97 2.77
CA HIS A 109 -3.33 -7.29 2.12
C HIS A 109 -3.81 -6.29 1.06
N MET A 110 -4.74 -6.72 0.19
CA MET A 110 -5.34 -5.83 -0.83
C MET A 110 -6.05 -4.63 -0.22
N TYR A 111 -6.80 -4.81 0.88
CA TYR A 111 -7.47 -3.71 1.56
C TYR A 111 -6.48 -2.73 2.20
N ALA A 112 -5.41 -3.23 2.82
CA ALA A 112 -4.35 -2.37 3.34
C ALA A 112 -3.69 -1.56 2.22
N ALA A 113 -3.39 -2.18 1.06
CA ALA A 113 -2.83 -1.50 -0.10
C ALA A 113 -3.77 -0.42 -0.66
N LEU A 114 -5.08 -0.70 -0.76
CA LEU A 114 -6.07 0.30 -1.17
C LEU A 114 -6.18 1.49 -0.21
N LEU A 115 -6.17 1.23 1.09
CA LEU A 115 -6.22 2.29 2.11
C LEU A 115 -4.95 3.15 2.07
N PHE A 116 -3.79 2.54 1.80
CA PHE A 116 -2.56 3.28 1.53
C PHE A 116 -2.68 4.17 0.28
N ILE A 117 -3.16 3.63 -0.84
CA ILE A 117 -3.37 4.38 -2.10
C ILE A 117 -4.34 5.55 -1.90
N ALA A 118 -5.51 5.30 -1.31
CA ALA A 118 -6.50 6.34 -1.00
C ALA A 118 -5.94 7.37 -0.02
N GLY A 119 -5.17 6.91 0.97
CA GLY A 119 -4.51 7.73 1.97
C GLY A 119 -3.49 8.69 1.37
N THR A 120 -2.67 8.24 0.42
CA THR A 120 -1.69 9.09 -0.30
C THR A 120 -2.39 10.14 -1.17
N ALA A 121 -3.49 9.79 -1.85
CA ALA A 121 -4.33 10.77 -2.54
C ALA A 121 -4.88 11.83 -1.57
N GLY A 122 -5.38 11.41 -0.40
CA GLY A 122 -5.82 12.30 0.67
C GLY A 122 -4.70 13.23 1.18
N PHE A 123 -3.49 12.71 1.34
CA PHE A 123 -2.33 13.50 1.74
C PHE A 123 -1.98 14.59 0.71
N GLY A 124 -1.95 14.25 -0.58
CA GLY A 124 -1.68 15.21 -1.65
C GLY A 124 -2.71 16.35 -1.68
N LEU A 125 -3.98 16.05 -1.39
CA LEU A 125 -5.04 17.03 -1.27
C LEU A 125 -4.85 17.96 -0.06
N LEU A 126 -4.46 17.42 1.10
CA LEU A 126 -4.14 18.20 2.30
C LEU A 126 -2.97 19.18 2.02
N VAL A 127 -1.94 18.72 1.32
CA VAL A 127 -0.80 19.56 0.90
C VAL A 127 -1.28 20.66 -0.04
N LYS A 128 -2.08 20.34 -1.07
CA LYS A 128 -2.63 21.32 -2.01
C LYS A 128 -3.50 22.37 -1.33
N GLN A 129 -4.18 22.01 -0.24
CA GLN A 129 -5.03 22.91 0.55
C GLN A 129 -4.23 23.75 1.56
N GLY A 130 -2.90 23.58 1.66
CA GLY A 130 -2.06 24.34 2.58
C GLY A 130 -2.31 24.00 4.05
N MET A 131 -2.72 22.76 4.35
CA MET A 131 -3.01 22.34 5.72
C MET A 131 -1.76 22.37 6.60
N GLY A 132 -1.95 22.69 7.88
CA GLY A 132 -0.86 22.85 8.83
C GLY A 132 -0.08 21.54 9.10
N PRO A 133 1.16 21.66 9.62
CA PRO A 133 2.06 20.51 9.82
C PRO A 133 1.47 19.41 10.71
N SER A 134 0.71 19.76 11.76
CA SER A 134 0.13 18.77 12.67
C SER A 134 -0.88 17.88 11.94
N ILE A 135 -1.71 18.44 11.06
CA ILE A 135 -2.68 17.67 10.26
C ILE A 135 -1.94 16.78 9.26
N LEU A 136 -0.91 17.31 8.60
CA LEU A 136 -0.10 16.55 7.65
C LEU A 136 0.60 15.36 8.34
N TRP A 137 1.17 15.57 9.53
CA TRP A 137 1.80 14.50 10.30
C TRP A 137 0.82 13.43 10.76
N SER A 138 -0.32 13.82 11.33
CA SER A 138 -1.35 12.87 11.75
C SER A 138 -1.83 12.02 10.58
N TRP A 139 -2.03 12.63 9.41
CA TRP A 139 -2.43 11.90 8.21
C TRP A 139 -1.29 11.02 7.68
N ALA A 140 -0.05 11.49 7.70
CA ALA A 140 1.12 10.73 7.28
C ALA A 140 1.32 9.47 8.13
N VAL A 141 1.09 9.55 9.44
CA VAL A 141 1.11 8.39 10.35
C VAL A 141 0.00 7.41 9.97
N PHE A 142 -1.22 7.90 9.77
CA PHE A 142 -2.35 7.07 9.34
C PHE A 142 -2.04 6.31 8.04
N VAL A 143 -1.50 6.98 7.02
CA VAL A 143 -1.11 6.35 5.76
C VAL A 143 0.02 5.32 5.97
N SER A 144 1.01 5.64 6.80
CA SER A 144 2.16 4.77 7.07
C SER A 144 1.75 3.48 7.81
N VAL A 145 0.71 3.52 8.65
CA VAL A 145 0.15 2.31 9.28
C VAL A 145 -0.32 1.32 8.22
N PHE A 146 -1.05 1.77 7.20
CA PHE A 146 -1.51 0.87 6.13
C PHE A 146 -0.38 0.36 5.25
N LEU A 147 0.66 1.16 5.03
CA LEU A 147 1.89 0.69 4.38
C LEU A 147 2.52 -0.46 5.17
N GLY A 148 2.66 -0.29 6.50
CA GLY A 148 3.17 -1.32 7.39
C GLY A 148 2.31 -2.58 7.43
N MET A 149 0.98 -2.42 7.47
CA MET A 149 0.05 -3.55 7.40
C MET A 149 0.15 -4.30 6.07
N ALA A 150 0.19 -3.58 4.94
CA ALA A 150 0.35 -4.19 3.62
C ALA A 150 1.68 -4.96 3.54
N GLY A 151 2.78 -4.37 4.03
CA GLY A 151 4.09 -5.02 4.09
C GLY A 151 4.10 -6.27 4.98
N HIS A 152 3.53 -6.19 6.18
CA HIS A 152 3.42 -7.33 7.09
C HIS A 152 2.60 -8.48 6.49
N LEU A 153 1.40 -8.19 5.99
CA LEU A 153 0.52 -9.18 5.38
C LEU A 153 1.15 -9.77 4.11
N GLY A 154 1.82 -8.94 3.31
CA GLY A 154 2.60 -9.39 2.14
C GLY A 154 3.69 -10.38 2.52
N GLY A 155 4.49 -10.06 3.54
CA GLY A 155 5.55 -10.94 4.03
C GLY A 155 5.03 -12.25 4.61
N VAL A 156 3.90 -12.22 5.33
CA VAL A 156 3.25 -13.44 5.85
C VAL A 156 2.79 -14.35 4.71
N MET A 157 2.25 -13.79 3.61
CA MET A 157 1.84 -14.57 2.44
C MET A 157 3.00 -15.28 1.75
N THR A 158 4.16 -14.64 1.63
CA THR A 158 5.30 -15.19 0.85
C THR A 158 6.33 -15.95 1.69
N HIS A 159 6.45 -15.66 2.99
CA HIS A 159 7.47 -16.24 3.86
C HIS A 159 6.90 -17.00 5.09
N GLY A 160 5.57 -16.98 5.27
CA GLY A 160 4.89 -17.52 6.45
C GLY A 160 4.95 -16.58 7.66
N ASN A 161 4.22 -16.93 8.72
CA ASN A 161 4.22 -16.15 9.96
C ASN A 161 5.57 -16.32 10.69
N PRO A 162 6.32 -15.23 10.97
CA PRO A 162 7.60 -15.32 11.67
C PRO A 162 7.48 -15.89 13.08
N MET A 163 6.32 -15.73 13.74
CA MET A 163 6.09 -16.22 15.10
C MET A 163 6.07 -17.75 15.19
N ASP A 164 5.73 -18.44 14.09
CA ASP A 164 5.74 -19.90 14.03
C ASP A 164 7.17 -20.46 14.12
N LYS A 165 8.17 -19.64 13.77
CA LYS A 165 9.61 -19.96 13.83
C LYS A 165 10.28 -19.42 15.09
N ALA A 166 9.51 -18.87 16.03
CA ALA A 166 10.08 -18.27 17.24
C ALA A 166 10.82 -19.33 18.09
N PRO A 167 11.97 -19.00 18.71
CA PRO A 167 12.75 -19.96 19.48
C PRO A 167 11.93 -20.67 20.57
N TRP A 168 11.04 -19.96 21.28
CA TRP A 168 10.19 -20.55 22.32
C TRP A 168 9.03 -21.41 21.79
N VAL A 169 8.73 -21.38 20.49
CA VAL A 169 7.76 -22.28 19.84
C VAL A 169 8.46 -23.56 19.39
N VAL A 170 9.62 -23.41 18.74
CA VAL A 170 10.37 -24.55 18.15
C VAL A 170 11.18 -25.32 19.20
N LEU A 171 11.71 -24.63 20.22
CA LEU A 171 12.52 -25.24 21.29
C LEU A 171 11.69 -25.67 22.51
N LYS A 172 10.36 -25.72 22.41
CA LYS A 172 9.52 -26.19 23.53
C LYS A 172 10.02 -27.58 23.95
N PRO A 173 10.56 -27.75 25.18
CA PRO A 173 11.01 -29.06 25.60
C PRO A 173 9.78 -29.98 25.61
N SER A 174 9.88 -31.10 24.91
CA SER A 174 8.94 -32.20 25.03
C SER A 174 9.12 -32.81 26.43
N PHE A 175 8.60 -32.15 27.46
CA PHE A 175 8.38 -32.76 28.76
C PHE A 175 7.14 -33.66 28.63
N CYS A 176 7.36 -34.87 28.14
CA CYS A 176 6.56 -36.05 28.45
C CYS A 176 7.39 -36.94 29.39
#